data_AF-A0A969KVH7-F1
#
_entry.id   AF-A0A969KVH7-F1
#
_cell.length_a   1.000
_cell.length_b   1.000
_cell.length_c   1.000
_cell.angle_alpha   90.00
_cell.angle_beta   90.00
_cell.angle_gamma   90.00
#
_symmetry.space_group_name_H-M   'P 1'
#
loop_
_entity.id
_entity.type
_entity.pdbx_description
1 polymer ?
#
loop_
_entity_poly.entity_id
_entity_poly.type
_entity_poly.pdbx_seq_one_letter_code
_entity_poly.pdbx_strand_id
1 'polypeptide(L)'
;MTSLLILGNTNQHTFANSIVAANVKSLEIYHEPLKNVFIFHSPESKQKLQEETDWEDYLERNNLPINLFVNRVIDLTQGSESILSFINHFQLVIQGLTDKSRLIIDLTNGTSLQKNLFSIAAYVLDIKDQYAIDVMKLEKALSKKIREIGFVDSVEVLARVYLKIPDSLEFDKIAYLALSEIIRYKSVIDSYKKRYTEIDQVEADWKFFKDNLYHSIQFKLQGDRNKDNTLYRIASASIASSTEDLLNLLIKKFFQSDQSEYRGELTLGAKIKTLESGLKNGLLPKSDFEFLKKFNDFILYLRNKTTHKEGFLSNLERFKADLSLKMSLPFLEFYLDIIYPSLCDKEADELEIKSFANRNYKIDKPKSLSCSQLGSGRAAYYGLDGDDTGRALEELFCSSTDERDFIELSKSVQNAIKEISKYIKQATNQNQSVIFETGDDILFKGCFSKIDLQNMQKIYHGKTQRTCSIGYGWTLQSAYVALKIAKAQPGKNFIYGVEME
;
A
#
# COMPACT_ATOMS: atom_id res chain seq x y z
N MET A 1 15.10 -23.46 -10.59
CA MET A 1 16.56 -23.28 -10.65
C MET A 1 16.97 -22.29 -9.57
N THR A 2 17.70 -22.75 -8.57
CA THR A 2 18.20 -21.90 -7.48
C THR A 2 19.67 -21.56 -7.69
N SER A 3 20.00 -20.28 -7.57
CA SER A 3 21.35 -19.74 -7.64
C SER A 3 21.76 -19.17 -6.29
N LEU A 4 23.03 -19.31 -5.94
CA LEU A 4 23.66 -18.65 -4.80
C LEU A 4 24.56 -17.53 -5.31
N LEU A 5 24.51 -16.37 -4.65
CA LEU A 5 25.45 -15.29 -4.83
C LEU A 5 26.16 -15.04 -3.50
N ILE A 6 27.48 -15.17 -3.50
CA ILE A 6 28.31 -15.23 -2.30
C ILE A 6 29.64 -14.50 -2.50
N LEU A 7 30.21 -14.03 -1.40
CA LEU A 7 31.53 -13.41 -1.38
C LEU A 7 32.64 -14.45 -1.16
N GLY A 8 33.81 -14.23 -1.74
CA GLY A 8 35.00 -15.01 -1.44
C GLY A 8 35.48 -14.79 0.01
N ASN A 9 36.28 -15.72 0.52
CA ASN A 9 36.91 -15.59 1.85
C ASN A 9 38.34 -16.09 1.81
N THR A 10 39.22 -15.52 2.62
CA THR A 10 40.58 -16.02 2.81
C THR A 10 40.63 -17.25 3.71
N ASN A 11 39.58 -17.50 4.50
CA ASN A 11 39.38 -18.72 5.26
C ASN A 11 38.53 -19.71 4.45
N GLN A 12 39.16 -20.79 3.97
CA GLN A 12 38.50 -21.82 3.16
C GLN A 12 37.36 -22.55 3.90
N HIS A 13 37.47 -22.72 5.21
CA HIS A 13 36.45 -23.40 6.01
C HIS A 13 35.17 -22.59 6.09
N THR A 14 35.28 -21.29 6.40
CA THR A 14 34.12 -20.39 6.43
C THR A 14 33.44 -20.31 5.07
N PHE A 15 34.24 -20.20 4.01
CA PHE A 15 33.76 -20.18 2.64
C PHE A 15 32.95 -21.45 2.31
N ALA A 16 33.53 -22.63 2.50
CA ALA A 16 32.86 -23.87 2.13
C ALA A 16 31.64 -24.18 3.02
N ASN A 17 31.75 -23.97 4.34
CA ASN A 17 30.65 -24.19 5.28
C ASN A 17 29.41 -23.35 4.93
N SER A 18 29.61 -22.10 4.49
CA SER A 18 28.50 -21.22 4.09
C SER A 18 27.81 -21.67 2.80
N ILE A 19 28.54 -22.23 1.83
CA ILE A 19 27.94 -22.78 0.60
C ILE A 19 27.15 -24.04 0.91
N VAL A 20 27.68 -24.94 1.75
CA VAL A 20 26.94 -26.12 2.22
C VAL A 20 25.66 -25.69 2.94
N ALA A 21 25.77 -24.74 3.87
CA ALA A 21 24.62 -24.20 4.59
C ALA A 21 23.56 -23.61 3.64
N ALA A 22 23.97 -22.85 2.63
CA ALA A 22 23.08 -22.30 1.61
C ALA A 22 22.42 -23.39 0.75
N ASN A 23 23.13 -24.47 0.41
CA ASN A 23 22.55 -25.59 -0.33
C ASN A 23 21.48 -26.32 0.48
N VAL A 24 21.73 -26.54 1.76
CA VAL A 24 20.75 -27.12 2.69
C VAL A 24 19.53 -26.23 2.80
N LYS A 25 19.75 -24.91 2.94
CA LYS A 25 18.67 -23.94 3.01
C LYS A 25 17.86 -23.91 1.71
N SER A 26 18.51 -24.01 0.55
CA SER A 26 17.84 -24.15 -0.74
C SER A 26 16.94 -25.40 -0.80
N LEU A 27 17.45 -26.55 -0.35
CA LEU A 27 16.66 -27.78 -0.28
C LEU A 27 15.45 -27.65 0.67
N GLU A 28 15.63 -26.96 1.80
CA GLU A 28 14.58 -26.69 2.78
C GLU A 28 13.47 -25.80 2.22
N ILE A 29 13.81 -24.63 1.67
CA ILE A 29 12.82 -23.59 1.29
C ILE A 29 12.28 -23.77 -0.13
N TYR A 30 13.05 -24.40 -1.01
CA TYR A 30 12.75 -24.47 -2.44
C TYR A 30 12.62 -25.91 -2.97
N HIS A 31 12.96 -26.91 -2.16
CA HIS A 31 12.99 -28.32 -2.56
C HIS A 31 13.88 -28.61 -3.78
N GLU A 32 14.89 -27.77 -4.01
CA GLU A 32 15.86 -27.90 -5.11
C GLU A 32 17.26 -27.59 -4.58
N PRO A 33 18.30 -28.34 -5.00
CA PRO A 33 19.69 -28.00 -4.70
C PRO A 33 20.15 -26.79 -5.51
N LEU A 34 21.28 -26.20 -5.12
CA LEU A 34 21.91 -25.13 -5.89
C LEU A 34 22.32 -25.62 -7.28
N LYS A 35 22.10 -24.77 -8.29
CA LYS A 35 22.45 -25.03 -9.69
C LYS A 35 23.52 -24.10 -10.23
N ASN A 36 23.70 -22.92 -9.62
CA ASN A 36 24.81 -22.02 -9.89
C ASN A 36 25.28 -21.39 -8.58
N VAL A 37 26.58 -21.18 -8.44
CA VAL A 37 27.20 -20.45 -7.33
C VAL A 37 28.05 -19.33 -7.92
N PHE A 38 27.56 -18.09 -7.85
CA PHE A 38 28.25 -16.89 -8.30
C PHE A 38 29.09 -16.33 -7.17
N ILE A 39 30.41 -16.30 -7.35
CA ILE A 39 31.35 -15.91 -6.31
C ILE A 39 32.08 -14.63 -6.70
N PHE A 40 32.00 -13.65 -5.82
CA PHE A 40 32.72 -12.39 -5.94
C PHE A 40 33.88 -12.37 -4.94
N HIS A 41 35.08 -12.55 -5.46
CA HIS A 41 36.31 -12.56 -4.69
C HIS A 41 36.95 -11.18 -4.60
N SER A 42 37.59 -10.87 -3.47
CA SER A 42 38.73 -9.96 -3.49
C SER A 42 39.96 -10.68 -4.08
N PRO A 43 40.98 -9.96 -4.60
CA PRO A 43 42.22 -10.58 -5.07
C PRO A 43 42.83 -11.57 -4.06
N GLU A 44 42.88 -11.17 -2.79
CA GLU A 44 43.46 -11.97 -1.70
C GLU A 44 42.64 -13.24 -1.44
N SER A 45 41.31 -13.12 -1.44
CA SER A 45 40.44 -14.28 -1.24
C SER A 45 40.55 -15.28 -2.39
N LYS A 46 40.73 -14.80 -3.64
CA LYS A 46 40.91 -15.69 -4.79
C LYS A 46 42.24 -16.42 -4.71
N GLN A 47 43.31 -15.70 -4.38
CA GLN A 47 44.63 -16.28 -4.21
C GLN A 47 44.63 -17.34 -3.11
N LYS A 48 44.06 -17.04 -1.93
CA LYS A 48 44.02 -17.99 -0.81
C LYS A 48 43.26 -19.28 -1.13
N LEU A 49 42.12 -19.18 -1.81
CA LEU A 49 41.33 -20.34 -2.22
C LEU A 49 41.94 -21.13 -3.40
N GLN A 50 42.95 -20.57 -4.09
CA GLN A 50 43.76 -21.30 -5.07
C GLN A 50 44.96 -22.02 -4.44
N GLU A 51 45.52 -21.45 -3.37
CA GLU A 51 46.61 -22.07 -2.59
C GLU A 51 46.11 -23.25 -1.74
N GLU A 52 44.90 -23.13 -1.20
CA GLU A 52 44.25 -24.14 -0.35
C GLU A 52 43.07 -24.75 -1.10
N THR A 53 43.11 -26.06 -1.40
CA THR A 53 42.08 -26.74 -2.21
C THR A 53 41.20 -27.72 -1.44
N ASP A 54 41.43 -27.95 -0.14
CA ASP A 54 40.66 -28.92 0.66
C ASP A 54 39.16 -28.59 0.71
N TRP A 55 38.79 -27.32 0.50
CA TRP A 55 37.41 -26.90 0.41
C TRP A 55 36.69 -27.51 -0.81
N GLU A 56 37.40 -27.81 -1.90
CA GLU A 56 36.81 -28.44 -3.09
C GLU A 56 36.33 -29.86 -2.75
N ASP A 57 37.19 -30.67 -2.14
CA ASP A 57 36.87 -32.02 -1.67
C ASP A 57 35.75 -32.03 -0.63
N TYR A 58 35.69 -31.02 0.24
CA TYR A 58 34.61 -30.87 1.20
C TYR A 58 33.27 -30.56 0.52
N LEU A 59 33.25 -29.70 -0.50
CA LEU A 59 32.03 -29.39 -1.24
C LEU A 59 31.55 -30.56 -2.10
N GLU A 60 32.47 -31.28 -2.75
CA GLU A 60 32.12 -32.47 -3.54
C GLU A 60 31.46 -33.54 -2.68
N ARG A 61 31.99 -33.81 -1.48
CA ARG A 61 31.37 -34.71 -0.49
C ARG A 61 29.96 -34.28 -0.07
N ASN A 62 29.64 -33.00 -0.21
CA ASN A 62 28.32 -32.43 0.07
C ASN A 62 27.46 -32.22 -1.20
N ASN A 63 27.77 -32.93 -2.29
CA ASN A 63 27.06 -32.87 -3.58
C ASN A 63 27.06 -31.49 -4.25
N LEU A 64 28.14 -30.74 -4.09
CA LEU A 64 28.35 -29.41 -4.70
C LEU A 64 29.59 -29.43 -5.59
N PRO A 65 29.49 -29.94 -6.83
CA PRO A 65 30.63 -29.99 -7.74
C PRO A 65 31.09 -28.60 -8.16
N ILE A 66 32.41 -28.46 -8.39
CA ILE A 66 33.05 -27.18 -8.71
C ILE A 66 32.59 -26.58 -10.06
N ASN A 67 32.04 -27.40 -10.95
CA ASN A 67 31.49 -26.91 -12.22
C ASN A 67 30.25 -25.98 -12.06
N LEU A 68 29.63 -25.93 -10.87
CA LEU A 68 28.56 -24.98 -10.55
C LEU A 68 29.08 -23.54 -10.33
N PHE A 69 30.41 -23.36 -10.22
CA PHE A 69 31.02 -22.17 -9.63
C PHE A 69 31.44 -21.16 -10.69
N VAL A 70 30.83 -19.98 -10.67
CA VAL A 70 31.16 -18.86 -11.54
C VAL A 70 31.95 -17.82 -10.74
N ASN A 71 33.26 -17.79 -10.98
CA ASN A 71 34.20 -16.97 -10.23
C ASN A 71 34.39 -15.60 -10.88
N ARG A 72 34.37 -14.53 -10.07
CA ARG A 72 34.74 -13.16 -10.45
C ARG A 72 35.62 -12.52 -9.40
N VAL A 73 36.65 -11.80 -9.82
CA VAL A 73 37.56 -11.07 -8.92
C VAL A 73 37.27 -9.58 -9.07
N ILE A 74 36.99 -8.92 -7.96
CA ILE A 74 36.72 -7.49 -7.89
C ILE A 74 37.53 -6.89 -6.74
N ASP A 75 38.48 -6.04 -7.10
CA ASP A 75 39.27 -5.28 -6.16
C ASP A 75 38.61 -3.93 -5.87
N LEU A 76 37.87 -3.86 -4.76
CA LEU A 76 37.17 -2.65 -4.34
C LEU A 76 38.10 -1.55 -3.78
N THR A 77 39.41 -1.81 -3.66
CA THR A 77 40.37 -0.81 -3.19
C THR A 77 40.78 0.19 -4.28
N GLN A 78 40.47 -0.12 -5.54
CA GLN A 78 40.86 0.67 -6.72
C GLN A 78 39.94 1.88 -7.00
N GLY A 79 39.10 2.29 -6.04
CA GLY A 79 38.26 3.48 -6.17
C GLY A 79 36.98 3.27 -6.99
N SER A 80 36.44 4.32 -7.61
CA SER A 80 35.09 4.35 -8.20
C SER A 80 34.87 3.39 -9.37
N GLU A 81 35.90 3.11 -10.18
CA GLU A 81 35.81 2.16 -11.31
C GLU A 81 35.52 0.72 -10.83
N SER A 82 36.03 0.35 -9.66
CA SER A 82 35.78 -0.97 -9.07
C SER A 82 34.31 -1.17 -8.70
N ILE A 83 33.63 -0.10 -8.25
CA ILE A 83 32.19 -0.13 -7.93
C ILE A 83 31.38 -0.30 -9.22
N LEU A 84 31.76 0.39 -10.30
CA LEU A 84 31.11 0.22 -11.60
C LEU A 84 31.28 -1.23 -12.11
N SER A 85 32.48 -1.80 -11.97
CA SER A 85 32.75 -3.20 -12.29
C SER A 85 31.87 -4.15 -11.45
N PHE A 86 31.75 -3.90 -10.15
CA PHE A 86 30.84 -4.64 -9.27
C PHE A 86 29.40 -4.59 -9.77
N ILE A 87 28.87 -3.40 -10.04
CA ILE A 87 27.50 -3.21 -10.52
C ILE A 87 27.28 -3.94 -11.85
N ASN A 88 28.20 -3.83 -12.81
CA ASN A 88 28.08 -4.48 -14.11
C ASN A 88 28.04 -6.01 -13.98
N HIS A 89 28.91 -6.59 -13.15
CA HIS A 89 28.93 -8.04 -12.93
C HIS A 89 27.69 -8.51 -12.19
N PHE A 90 27.26 -7.78 -11.15
CA PHE A 90 26.03 -8.09 -10.43
C PHE A 90 24.83 -8.02 -11.39
N GLN A 91 24.77 -7.00 -12.24
CA GLN A 91 23.74 -6.86 -13.28
C GLN A 91 23.74 -8.04 -14.24
N LEU A 92 24.90 -8.50 -14.73
CA LEU A 92 24.99 -9.67 -15.60
C LEU A 92 24.43 -10.94 -14.94
N VAL A 93 24.71 -11.14 -13.65
CA VAL A 93 24.14 -12.25 -12.88
C VAL A 93 22.61 -12.13 -12.85
N ILE A 94 22.09 -10.97 -12.45
CA ILE A 94 20.65 -10.75 -12.33
C ILE A 94 19.92 -10.88 -13.68
N GLN A 95 20.51 -10.37 -14.77
CA GLN A 95 19.94 -10.50 -16.11
C GLN A 95 19.96 -11.95 -16.64
N GLY A 96 20.91 -12.76 -16.18
CA GLY A 96 20.97 -14.19 -16.50
C GLY A 96 19.94 -15.03 -15.74
N LEU A 97 19.26 -14.47 -14.73
CA LEU A 97 18.19 -15.15 -14.01
C LEU A 97 16.86 -15.00 -14.75
N THR A 98 16.13 -16.10 -14.89
CA THR A 98 14.77 -16.11 -15.43
C THR A 98 13.75 -15.70 -14.35
N ASP A 99 12.51 -15.36 -14.73
CA ASP A 99 11.44 -15.02 -13.78
C ASP A 99 11.11 -16.15 -12.78
N LYS A 100 11.52 -17.40 -13.06
CA LYS A 100 11.36 -18.56 -12.17
C LYS A 100 12.62 -18.88 -11.37
N SER A 101 13.71 -18.14 -11.60
CA SER A 101 14.97 -18.36 -10.91
C SER A 101 14.88 -17.84 -9.48
N ARG A 102 15.35 -18.66 -8.55
CA ARG A 102 15.45 -18.32 -7.13
C ARG A 102 16.87 -17.88 -6.83
N LEU A 103 17.04 -16.85 -6.03
CA LEU A 103 18.36 -16.29 -5.71
C LEU A 103 18.53 -16.20 -4.20
N ILE A 104 19.55 -16.86 -3.68
CA ILE A 104 20.01 -16.74 -2.30
C ILE A 104 21.23 -15.82 -2.31
N ILE A 105 21.30 -14.87 -1.38
CA ILE A 105 22.48 -14.06 -1.11
C ILE A 105 23.08 -14.46 0.24
N ASP A 106 24.34 -14.85 0.24
CA ASP A 106 25.11 -15.10 1.47
C ASP A 106 25.95 -13.86 1.83
N LEU A 107 25.77 -13.37 3.06
CA LEU A 107 26.54 -12.25 3.62
C LEU A 107 27.55 -12.71 4.70
N THR A 108 27.82 -14.01 4.79
CA THR A 108 28.79 -14.58 5.76
C THR A 108 30.21 -14.13 5.42
N ASN A 109 30.56 -14.12 4.13
CA ASN A 109 31.91 -13.97 3.62
C ASN A 109 32.25 -12.56 3.12
N GLY A 110 33.52 -12.35 2.73
CA GLY A 110 34.02 -11.09 2.18
C GLY A 110 34.40 -10.05 3.23
N THR A 111 35.00 -8.96 2.74
CA THR A 111 35.38 -7.80 3.56
C THR A 111 34.15 -6.98 3.94
N SER A 112 34.27 -6.11 4.96
CA SER A 112 33.18 -5.21 5.37
C SER A 112 32.66 -4.36 4.20
N LEU A 113 33.56 -3.89 3.32
CA LEU A 113 33.20 -3.09 2.15
C LEU A 113 32.38 -3.91 1.13
N GLN A 114 32.81 -5.14 0.84
CA GLN A 114 32.11 -6.05 -0.07
C GLN A 114 30.71 -6.40 0.46
N LYS A 115 30.61 -6.74 1.76
CA LYS A 115 29.34 -7.05 2.43
C LYS A 115 28.37 -5.88 2.35
N ASN A 116 28.83 -4.66 2.58
CA ASN A 116 28.00 -3.47 2.49
C ASN A 116 27.46 -3.27 1.06
N LEU A 117 28.30 -3.38 0.03
CA LEU A 117 27.84 -3.25 -1.36
C LEU A 117 26.83 -4.34 -1.74
N PHE A 118 27.05 -5.59 -1.32
CA PHE A 118 26.11 -6.69 -1.54
C PHE A 118 24.77 -6.46 -0.85
N SER A 119 24.79 -6.02 0.41
CA SER A 119 23.57 -5.73 1.16
C SER A 119 22.78 -4.58 0.51
N ILE A 120 23.47 -3.52 0.06
CA ILE A 120 22.85 -2.41 -0.68
C ILE A 120 22.24 -2.91 -1.99
N ALA A 121 22.97 -3.71 -2.78
CA ALA A 121 22.47 -4.25 -4.04
C ALA A 121 21.24 -5.16 -3.81
N ALA A 122 21.28 -6.02 -2.80
CA ALA A 122 20.18 -6.88 -2.41
C ALA A 122 18.94 -6.08 -2.00
N TYR A 123 19.12 -5.03 -1.21
CA TYR A 123 18.05 -4.12 -0.79
C TYR A 123 17.39 -3.38 -1.96
N VAL A 124 18.20 -2.82 -2.87
CA VAL A 124 17.71 -2.09 -4.05
C VAL A 124 16.91 -3.02 -4.98
N LEU A 125 17.32 -4.28 -5.08
CA LEU A 125 16.70 -5.27 -5.96
C LEU A 125 15.59 -6.10 -5.30
N ASP A 126 15.26 -5.84 -4.03
CA ASP A 126 14.25 -6.59 -3.26
C ASP A 126 14.52 -8.09 -3.21
N ILE A 127 15.78 -8.45 -2.98
CA ILE A 127 16.17 -9.84 -2.83
C ILE A 127 15.90 -10.23 -1.37
N LYS A 128 14.80 -10.94 -1.14
CA LYS A 128 14.33 -11.30 0.21
C LYS A 128 15.14 -12.41 0.89
N ASP A 129 15.74 -13.29 0.09
CA ASP A 129 16.42 -14.47 0.57
C ASP A 129 17.91 -14.19 0.80
N GLN A 130 18.16 -13.37 1.82
CA GLN A 130 19.48 -13.01 2.34
C GLN A 130 19.76 -13.78 3.63
N TYR A 131 20.93 -14.40 3.73
CA TYR A 131 21.29 -15.25 4.85
C TYR A 131 22.74 -15.02 5.31
N ALA A 132 23.03 -15.40 6.55
CA ALA A 132 24.37 -15.44 7.09
C ALA A 132 24.51 -16.52 8.18
N ILE A 133 25.72 -17.04 8.36
CA ILE A 133 26.04 -17.87 9.53
C ILE A 133 26.12 -16.99 10.79
N ASP A 134 25.31 -17.31 11.78
CA ASP A 134 25.42 -16.76 13.13
C ASP A 134 26.62 -17.41 13.84
N VAL A 135 27.72 -16.66 13.89
CA VAL A 135 28.99 -17.06 14.50
C VAL A 135 28.82 -17.46 15.96
N MET A 136 28.02 -16.73 16.74
CA MET A 136 27.82 -17.00 18.16
C MET A 136 27.07 -18.32 18.37
N LYS A 137 26.06 -18.60 17.54
CA LYS A 137 25.36 -19.89 17.56
C LYS A 137 26.24 -21.03 17.10
N LEU A 138 27.11 -20.80 16.12
CA LEU A 138 28.05 -21.80 15.63
C LEU A 138 29.10 -22.17 16.69
N GLU A 139 29.72 -21.19 17.36
CA GLU A 139 30.66 -21.44 18.46
C GLU A 139 30.01 -22.24 19.59
N LYS A 140 28.77 -21.88 19.96
CA LYS A 140 28.00 -22.58 20.99
C LYS A 140 27.65 -24.01 20.57
N ALA A 141 27.24 -24.22 19.32
CA ALA A 141 26.86 -25.54 18.82
C ALA A 141 28.04 -26.52 18.76
N LEU A 142 29.24 -26.01 18.43
CA LEU A 142 30.45 -26.83 18.31
C LEU A 142 31.32 -26.84 19.56
N SER A 143 31.01 -26.01 20.57
CA SER A 143 31.84 -25.79 21.76
C SER A 143 33.30 -25.48 21.42
N LYS A 144 33.50 -24.67 20.36
CA LYS A 144 34.81 -24.26 19.82
C LYS A 144 34.82 -22.77 19.55
N LYS A 145 35.99 -22.13 19.66
CA LYS A 145 36.16 -20.73 19.22
C LYS A 145 36.19 -20.66 17.70
N ILE A 146 35.73 -19.55 17.12
CA ILE A 146 35.59 -19.35 15.66
C ILE A 146 36.89 -19.63 14.88
N ARG A 147 38.06 -19.35 15.48
CA ARG A 147 39.38 -19.58 14.87
C ARG A 147 39.78 -21.06 14.79
N GLU A 148 39.13 -21.91 15.58
CA GLU A 148 39.39 -23.36 15.68
C GLU A 148 38.36 -24.17 14.88
N ILE A 149 37.36 -23.50 14.28
CA ILE A 149 36.31 -24.14 13.50
C ILE A 149 36.84 -24.39 12.09
N GLY A 150 37.07 -25.66 11.79
CA GLY A 150 37.35 -26.15 10.44
C GLY A 150 36.06 -26.45 9.66
N PHE A 151 36.13 -27.45 8.79
CA PHE A 151 34.95 -27.98 8.11
C PHE A 151 33.96 -28.61 9.10
N VAL A 152 32.65 -28.36 8.89
CA VAL A 152 31.60 -28.81 9.80
C VAL A 152 30.87 -30.00 9.18
N ASP A 153 31.19 -31.22 9.63
CA ASP A 153 30.61 -32.44 9.07
C ASP A 153 29.07 -32.54 9.25
N SER A 154 28.52 -31.91 10.30
CA SER A 154 27.09 -31.93 10.56
C SER A 154 26.34 -30.84 9.80
N VAL A 155 25.69 -31.27 8.73
CA VAL A 155 24.76 -30.46 7.92
C VAL A 155 23.62 -29.87 8.76
N GLU A 156 23.15 -30.59 9.78
CA GLU A 156 22.11 -30.13 10.70
C GLU A 156 22.57 -28.94 11.55
N VAL A 157 23.84 -28.93 11.98
CA VAL A 157 24.42 -27.80 12.70
C VAL A 157 24.45 -26.58 11.79
N LEU A 158 24.94 -26.73 10.56
CA LEU A 158 24.99 -25.65 9.57
C LEU A 158 23.59 -25.09 9.29
N ALA A 159 22.57 -25.94 9.11
CA ALA A 159 21.20 -25.52 8.87
C ALA A 159 20.62 -24.65 10.00
N ARG A 160 20.96 -24.96 11.26
CA ARG A 160 20.47 -24.24 12.45
C ARG A 160 21.14 -22.88 12.65
N VAL A 161 22.39 -22.74 12.23
CA VAL A 161 23.15 -21.48 12.39
C VAL A 161 23.05 -20.56 11.18
N TYR A 162 22.55 -21.07 10.05
CA TYR A 162 22.35 -20.28 8.83
C TYR A 162 21.01 -19.54 8.89
N LEU A 163 21.07 -18.28 9.33
CA LEU A 163 19.89 -17.49 9.64
C LEU A 163 19.55 -16.55 8.50
N LYS A 164 18.25 -16.39 8.28
CA LYS A 164 17.72 -15.34 7.41
C LYS A 164 17.95 -13.98 8.06
N ILE A 165 18.43 -13.03 7.27
CA ILE A 165 18.60 -11.64 7.69
C ILE A 165 17.21 -10.98 7.78
N PRO A 166 16.97 -10.05 8.72
CA PRO A 166 15.70 -9.33 8.81
C PRO A 166 15.29 -8.69 7.47
N ASP A 167 13.97 -8.54 7.27
CA ASP A 167 13.43 -7.97 6.04
C ASP A 167 13.96 -6.55 5.83
N SER A 168 14.78 -6.38 4.79
CA SER A 168 15.39 -5.10 4.46
C SER A 168 14.37 -4.06 4.00
N LEU A 169 13.15 -4.45 3.59
CA LEU A 169 12.11 -3.50 3.18
C LEU A 169 11.64 -2.59 4.32
N GLU A 170 11.85 -2.99 5.57
CA GLU A 170 11.57 -2.13 6.74
C GLU A 170 12.39 -0.82 6.71
N PHE A 171 13.53 -0.80 6.01
CA PHE A 171 14.32 0.42 5.80
C PHE A 171 13.63 1.45 4.90
N ASP A 172 12.64 1.06 4.09
CA ASP A 172 11.86 2.01 3.28
C ASP A 172 11.20 3.08 4.17
N LYS A 173 10.82 2.72 5.40
CA LYS A 173 10.21 3.65 6.37
C LYS A 173 11.14 4.80 6.75
N ILE A 174 12.46 4.58 6.71
CA ILE A 174 13.47 5.59 7.01
C ILE A 174 13.63 6.57 5.84
N ALA A 175 13.38 6.14 4.58
CA ALA A 175 13.49 7.01 3.42
C ALA A 175 12.59 8.25 3.54
N TYR A 176 11.40 8.09 4.11
CA TYR A 176 10.46 9.20 4.34
C TYR A 176 10.99 10.27 5.30
N LEU A 177 11.86 9.91 6.25
CA LEU A 177 12.52 10.89 7.13
C LEU A 177 13.45 11.83 6.36
N ALA A 178 13.93 11.40 5.19
CA ALA A 178 14.76 12.18 4.28
C ALA A 178 13.95 12.77 3.10
N LEU A 179 12.61 12.85 3.21
CA LEU A 179 11.72 13.27 2.11
C LEU A 179 11.99 12.48 0.82
N SER A 180 12.37 11.22 0.95
CA SER A 180 12.71 10.32 -0.13
C SER A 180 11.72 9.15 -0.17
N GLU A 181 11.58 8.55 -1.35
CA GLU A 181 10.73 7.39 -1.58
C GLU A 181 11.48 6.36 -2.43
N ILE A 182 11.31 5.08 -2.11
CA ILE A 182 11.86 3.97 -2.88
C ILE A 182 10.71 3.24 -3.56
N ILE A 183 10.64 3.37 -4.89
CA ILE A 183 9.57 2.76 -5.68
C ILE A 183 10.12 1.52 -6.40
N ARG A 184 9.61 0.35 -6.04
CA ARG A 184 9.92 -0.92 -6.70
C ARG A 184 8.81 -1.31 -7.66
N TYR A 185 8.89 -0.79 -8.90
CA TYR A 185 7.85 -0.97 -9.91
C TYR A 185 7.49 -2.44 -10.21
N LYS A 186 8.42 -3.39 -10.05
CA LYS A 186 8.10 -4.81 -10.17
C LYS A 186 7.03 -5.27 -9.19
N SER A 187 7.21 -4.94 -7.92
CA SER A 187 6.25 -5.27 -6.86
C SER A 187 4.90 -4.58 -7.09
N VAL A 188 4.92 -3.29 -7.47
CA VAL A 188 3.70 -2.52 -7.80
C VAL A 188 2.92 -3.17 -8.95
N ILE A 189 3.61 -3.51 -10.06
CA ILE A 189 2.98 -4.12 -11.23
C ILE A 189 2.46 -5.53 -10.91
N ASP A 190 3.20 -6.34 -10.14
CA ASP A 190 2.73 -7.65 -9.71
C ASP A 190 1.48 -7.56 -8.82
N SER A 191 1.38 -6.51 -8.00
CA SER A 191 0.18 -6.21 -7.22
C SER A 191 -1.00 -5.81 -8.11
N TYR A 192 -0.80 -5.00 -9.15
CA TYR A 192 -1.85 -4.71 -10.14
C TYR A 192 -2.27 -5.94 -10.92
N LYS A 193 -1.31 -6.75 -11.38
CA LYS A 193 -1.57 -8.00 -12.08
C LYS A 193 -2.49 -8.90 -11.25
N LYS A 194 -2.22 -9.05 -9.96
CA LYS A 194 -3.04 -9.87 -9.06
C LYS A 194 -4.49 -9.38 -9.03
N ARG A 195 -4.70 -8.10 -8.73
CA ARG A 195 -6.03 -7.46 -8.69
C ARG A 195 -6.75 -7.49 -10.04
N TYR A 196 -6.04 -7.27 -11.13
CA TYR A 196 -6.57 -7.38 -12.50
C TYR A 196 -7.05 -8.81 -12.80
N THR A 197 -6.28 -9.82 -12.40
CA THR A 197 -6.67 -11.24 -12.57
C THR A 197 -7.86 -11.63 -11.69
N GLU A 198 -8.04 -10.97 -10.55
CA GLU A 198 -9.20 -11.15 -9.67
C GLU A 198 -10.51 -10.61 -10.27
N ILE A 199 -10.43 -9.73 -11.28
CA ILE A 199 -11.61 -9.26 -12.02
C ILE A 199 -12.24 -10.44 -12.76
N ASP A 200 -11.49 -11.16 -13.58
CA ASP A 200 -12.00 -12.33 -14.28
C ASP A 200 -10.85 -13.30 -14.57
N GLN A 201 -10.89 -14.50 -13.99
CA GLN A 201 -9.78 -15.46 -14.15
C GLN A 201 -9.66 -16.05 -15.56
N VAL A 202 -10.70 -15.93 -16.39
CA VAL A 202 -10.78 -16.53 -17.72
C VAL A 202 -10.48 -15.50 -18.79
N GLU A 203 -11.12 -14.32 -18.73
CA GLU A 203 -10.97 -13.27 -19.75
C GLU A 203 -9.78 -12.33 -19.50
N ALA A 204 -9.20 -12.31 -18.28
CA ALA A 204 -8.05 -11.45 -17.98
C ALA A 204 -6.77 -11.93 -18.70
N ASP A 205 -6.31 -11.14 -19.67
CA ASP A 205 -4.97 -11.31 -20.25
C ASP A 205 -3.92 -10.66 -19.34
N TRP A 206 -3.66 -11.31 -18.20
CA TRP A 206 -2.71 -10.82 -17.21
C TRP A 206 -1.30 -10.65 -17.78
N LYS A 207 -0.95 -11.40 -18.84
CA LYS A 207 0.36 -11.34 -19.46
C LYS A 207 0.49 -10.08 -20.30
N PHE A 208 -0.48 -9.81 -21.20
CA PHE A 208 -0.52 -8.56 -21.95
C PHE A 208 -0.57 -7.35 -21.02
N PHE A 209 -1.42 -7.39 -19.99
CA PHE A 209 -1.54 -6.29 -19.02
C PHE A 209 -0.22 -6.01 -18.31
N LYS A 210 0.43 -7.04 -17.74
CA LYS A 210 1.70 -6.95 -17.01
C LYS A 210 2.87 -6.53 -17.91
N ASP A 211 3.01 -7.14 -19.08
CA ASP A 211 4.15 -6.90 -19.96
C ASP A 211 4.13 -5.46 -20.49
N ASN A 212 2.96 -4.91 -20.81
CA ASN A 212 2.83 -3.51 -21.22
C ASN A 212 3.15 -2.52 -20.10
N LEU A 213 2.76 -2.81 -18.85
CA LEU A 213 3.17 -1.99 -17.71
C LEU A 213 4.69 -2.03 -17.51
N TYR A 214 5.31 -3.21 -17.64
CA TYR A 214 6.77 -3.32 -17.57
C TYR A 214 7.47 -2.56 -18.67
N HIS A 215 7.05 -2.74 -19.92
CA HIS A 215 7.61 -2.01 -21.05
C HIS A 215 7.46 -0.51 -20.85
N SER A 216 6.31 -0.05 -20.35
CA SER A 216 6.11 1.37 -20.06
C SER A 216 7.14 1.92 -19.08
N ILE A 217 7.31 1.27 -17.92
CA ILE A 217 8.28 1.70 -16.92
C ILE A 217 9.71 1.59 -17.46
N GLN A 218 10.05 0.51 -18.16
CA GLN A 218 11.37 0.34 -18.76
C GLN A 218 11.71 1.46 -19.74
N PHE A 219 10.80 1.78 -20.67
CA PHE A 219 11.02 2.86 -21.62
C PHE A 219 11.10 4.23 -20.95
N LYS A 220 10.30 4.45 -19.89
CA LYS A 220 10.42 5.68 -19.10
C LYS A 220 11.80 5.81 -18.45
N LEU A 221 12.28 4.76 -17.80
CA LEU A 221 13.59 4.75 -17.14
C LEU A 221 14.74 4.88 -18.14
N GLN A 222 14.63 4.26 -19.31
CA GLN A 222 15.58 4.45 -20.41
C GLN A 222 15.53 5.88 -20.97
N GLY A 223 14.34 6.46 -21.10
CA GLY A 223 14.13 7.86 -21.48
C GLY A 223 14.78 8.84 -20.50
N ASP A 224 14.62 8.60 -19.19
CA ASP A 224 15.27 9.41 -18.15
C ASP A 224 16.80 9.35 -18.24
N ARG A 225 17.35 8.16 -18.48
CA ARG A 225 18.79 7.89 -18.54
C ARG A 225 19.41 8.49 -19.81
N ASN A 226 18.81 8.20 -20.96
CA ASN A 226 19.37 8.56 -22.27
C ASN A 226 18.93 9.95 -22.74
N LYS A 227 18.00 10.60 -22.03
CA LYS A 227 17.35 11.86 -22.42
C LYS A 227 16.66 11.77 -23.80
N ASP A 228 16.17 10.59 -24.16
CA ASP A 228 15.46 10.36 -25.42
C ASP A 228 13.96 10.54 -25.23
N ASN A 229 13.43 11.62 -25.83
CA ASN A 229 12.02 11.97 -25.74
C ASN A 229 11.12 10.90 -26.39
N THR A 230 11.60 10.19 -27.42
CA THR A 230 10.83 9.16 -28.15
C THR A 230 10.41 8.03 -27.23
N LEU A 231 11.27 7.66 -26.27
CA LEU A 231 11.00 6.60 -25.31
C LEU A 231 9.83 6.94 -24.38
N TYR A 232 9.63 8.21 -24.02
CA TYR A 232 8.47 8.60 -23.21
C TYR A 232 7.15 8.40 -23.95
N ARG A 233 7.12 8.61 -25.28
CA ARG A 233 5.91 8.36 -26.07
C ARG A 233 5.59 6.88 -26.14
N ILE A 234 6.60 6.03 -26.33
CA ILE A 234 6.43 4.57 -26.31
C ILE A 234 5.96 4.12 -24.92
N ALA A 235 6.53 4.70 -23.86
CA ALA A 235 6.12 4.44 -22.49
C ALA A 235 4.64 4.80 -22.24
N SER A 236 4.22 5.99 -22.67
CA SER A 236 2.83 6.47 -22.55
C SER A 236 1.85 5.60 -23.36
N ALA A 237 2.23 5.17 -24.58
CA ALA A 237 1.40 4.28 -25.39
C ALA A 237 1.25 2.88 -24.75
N SER A 238 2.33 2.35 -24.18
CA SER A 238 2.33 1.03 -23.52
C SER A 238 1.40 1.02 -22.31
N ILE A 239 1.49 2.00 -21.41
CA ILE A 239 0.62 2.07 -20.23
C ILE A 239 -0.84 2.37 -20.61
N ALA A 240 -1.08 3.20 -21.62
CA ALA A 240 -2.42 3.43 -22.14
C ALA A 240 -3.08 2.15 -22.65
N SER A 241 -2.29 1.23 -23.23
CA SER A 241 -2.79 -0.07 -23.69
C SER A 241 -3.26 -0.93 -22.51
N SER A 242 -2.49 -1.01 -21.42
CA SER A 242 -2.92 -1.69 -20.18
C SER A 242 -4.15 -1.03 -19.56
N THR A 243 -4.23 0.30 -19.57
CA THR A 243 -5.39 1.04 -19.07
C THR A 243 -6.65 0.72 -19.90
N GLU A 244 -6.53 0.74 -21.22
CA GLU A 244 -7.63 0.41 -22.13
C GLU A 244 -8.09 -1.04 -21.99
N ASP A 245 -7.16 -1.95 -21.71
CA ASP A 245 -7.41 -3.36 -21.46
C ASP A 245 -8.16 -3.60 -20.13
N LEU A 246 -7.76 -2.94 -19.04
CA LEU A 246 -8.51 -2.94 -17.78
C LEU A 246 -9.96 -2.46 -17.97
N LEU A 247 -10.17 -1.34 -18.66
CA LEU A 247 -11.52 -0.82 -18.90
C LEU A 247 -12.35 -1.77 -19.76
N ASN A 248 -11.73 -2.41 -20.76
CA ASN A 248 -12.38 -3.45 -21.56
C ASN A 248 -12.82 -4.63 -20.71
N LEU A 249 -11.95 -5.13 -19.82
CA LEU A 249 -12.26 -6.26 -18.95
C LEU A 249 -13.44 -5.94 -18.03
N LEU A 250 -13.47 -4.74 -17.42
CA LEU A 250 -14.59 -4.29 -16.60
C LEU A 250 -15.89 -4.17 -17.39
N ILE A 251 -15.84 -3.64 -18.62
CA ILE A 251 -17.02 -3.53 -19.48
C ILE A 251 -17.57 -4.91 -19.85
N LYS A 252 -16.69 -5.83 -20.26
CA LYS A 252 -17.06 -7.20 -20.58
C LYS A 252 -17.73 -7.89 -19.38
N LYS A 253 -17.11 -7.80 -18.20
CA LYS A 253 -17.62 -8.45 -16.99
C LYS A 253 -19.00 -7.94 -16.59
N PHE A 254 -19.18 -6.62 -16.48
CA PHE A 254 -20.36 -6.05 -15.82
C PHE A 254 -21.44 -5.53 -16.77
N PHE A 255 -21.14 -5.34 -18.07
CA PHE A 255 -22.03 -4.59 -18.97
C PHE A 255 -22.31 -5.29 -20.31
N GLN A 256 -21.69 -6.45 -20.60
CA GLN A 256 -21.93 -7.20 -21.84
C GLN A 256 -22.67 -8.52 -21.58
N SER A 257 -23.93 -8.43 -21.11
CA SER A 257 -24.82 -9.59 -20.96
C SER A 257 -25.69 -9.89 -22.19
N ASP A 258 -25.70 -9.05 -23.23
CA ASP A 258 -26.43 -9.32 -24.49
C ASP A 258 -25.46 -9.33 -25.70
N GLN A 259 -25.18 -10.53 -26.21
CA GLN A 259 -24.18 -10.81 -27.26
C GLN A 259 -24.52 -10.32 -28.68
N SER A 260 -25.51 -9.43 -28.90
CA SER A 260 -26.00 -9.14 -30.25
C SER A 260 -25.60 -7.80 -30.89
N GLU A 261 -25.11 -6.78 -30.16
CA GLU A 261 -24.97 -5.43 -30.78
C GLU A 261 -23.59 -4.75 -30.75
N TYR A 262 -22.60 -5.22 -29.99
CA TYR A 262 -21.29 -4.55 -29.92
C TYR A 262 -20.17 -5.37 -30.60
N ARG A 263 -20.12 -5.37 -31.93
CA ARG A 263 -19.05 -5.99 -32.73
C ARG A 263 -17.89 -5.04 -33.13
N GLY A 264 -17.84 -3.82 -32.60
CA GLY A 264 -16.76 -2.86 -32.88
C GLY A 264 -15.89 -2.57 -31.65
N GLU A 265 -14.58 -2.40 -31.83
CA GLU A 265 -13.68 -1.91 -30.78
C GLU A 265 -14.16 -0.52 -30.32
N LEU A 266 -14.63 -0.44 -29.07
CA LEU A 266 -15.00 0.84 -28.47
C LEU A 266 -13.76 1.73 -28.35
N THR A 267 -13.89 3.00 -28.71
CA THR A 267 -12.85 3.99 -28.38
C THR A 267 -12.70 4.13 -26.86
N LEU A 268 -11.53 4.52 -26.37
CA LEU A 268 -11.31 4.78 -24.93
C LEU A 268 -12.39 5.71 -24.33
N GLY A 269 -12.76 6.77 -25.04
CA GLY A 269 -13.83 7.67 -24.59
C GLY A 269 -15.20 7.01 -24.50
N ALA A 270 -15.51 6.07 -25.40
CA ALA A 270 -16.75 5.28 -25.33
C ALA A 270 -16.72 4.27 -24.17
N LYS A 271 -15.56 3.64 -23.92
CA LYS A 271 -15.35 2.74 -22.76
C LYS A 271 -15.64 3.47 -21.44
N ILE A 272 -14.98 4.62 -21.26
CA ILE A 272 -15.16 5.50 -20.08
C ILE A 272 -16.64 5.87 -19.89
N LYS A 273 -17.32 6.35 -20.94
CA LYS A 273 -18.73 6.73 -20.85
C LYS A 273 -19.65 5.57 -20.49
N THR A 274 -19.34 4.36 -20.96
CA THR A 274 -20.10 3.15 -20.64
C THR A 274 -20.01 2.86 -19.13
N LEU A 275 -18.79 2.87 -18.58
CA LEU A 275 -18.56 2.68 -17.14
C LEU A 275 -19.20 3.79 -16.30
N GLU A 276 -19.05 5.05 -16.70
CA GLU A 276 -19.71 6.18 -16.01
C GLU A 276 -21.23 6.06 -16.00
N SER A 277 -21.82 5.62 -17.12
CA SER A 277 -23.27 5.43 -17.21
C SER A 277 -23.72 4.29 -16.30
N GLY A 278 -22.95 3.21 -16.22
CA GLY A 278 -23.17 2.10 -15.29
C GLY A 278 -23.12 2.51 -13.82
N LEU A 279 -22.23 3.46 -13.47
CA LEU A 279 -22.02 3.94 -12.09
C LEU A 279 -23.02 5.02 -11.65
N LYS A 280 -23.75 5.64 -12.59
CA LYS A 280 -24.65 6.79 -12.35
C LYS A 280 -25.83 6.48 -11.42
N ASN A 281 -26.19 5.20 -11.22
CA ASN A 281 -27.37 4.77 -10.47
C ASN A 281 -27.17 4.67 -8.94
N GLY A 282 -26.34 5.53 -8.35
CA GLY A 282 -26.19 5.64 -6.89
C GLY A 282 -25.15 4.72 -6.26
N LEU A 283 -24.23 4.17 -7.06
CA LEU A 283 -23.08 3.39 -6.59
C LEU A 283 -21.99 4.27 -5.95
N LEU A 284 -21.92 5.53 -6.38
CA LEU A 284 -21.00 6.52 -5.81
C LEU A 284 -21.78 7.75 -5.32
N PRO A 285 -21.34 8.39 -4.22
CA PRO A 285 -21.80 9.72 -3.84
C PRO A 285 -21.66 10.71 -5.01
N LYS A 286 -22.54 11.72 -5.07
CA LYS A 286 -22.56 12.68 -6.19
C LYS A 286 -21.23 13.43 -6.37
N SER A 287 -20.56 13.77 -5.28
CA SER A 287 -19.22 14.39 -5.27
C SER A 287 -18.19 13.48 -5.95
N ASP A 288 -18.24 12.20 -5.64
CA ASP A 288 -17.24 11.21 -6.06
C ASP A 288 -17.47 10.83 -7.51
N PHE A 289 -18.74 10.83 -7.95
CA PHE A 289 -19.09 10.69 -9.36
C PHE A 289 -18.66 11.91 -10.21
N GLU A 290 -18.73 13.13 -9.66
CA GLU A 290 -18.20 14.32 -10.34
C GLU A 290 -16.66 14.26 -10.44
N PHE A 291 -16.00 13.82 -9.37
CA PHE A 291 -14.56 13.56 -9.39
C PHE A 291 -14.19 12.52 -10.45
N LEU A 292 -14.88 11.37 -10.49
CA LEU A 292 -14.68 10.31 -11.48
C LEU A 292 -14.70 10.89 -12.90
N LYS A 293 -15.72 11.69 -13.24
CA LYS A 293 -15.83 12.31 -14.57
C LYS A 293 -14.64 13.20 -14.90
N LYS A 294 -14.29 14.11 -13.98
CA LYS A 294 -13.15 15.02 -14.17
C LYS A 294 -11.83 14.25 -14.31
N PHE A 295 -11.66 13.20 -13.53
CA PHE A 295 -10.48 12.35 -13.56
C PHE A 295 -10.38 11.59 -14.89
N ASN A 296 -11.47 10.97 -15.34
CA ASN A 296 -11.57 10.30 -16.62
C ASN A 296 -11.32 11.23 -17.81
N ASP A 297 -11.93 12.42 -17.81
CA ASP A 297 -11.75 13.44 -18.86
C ASP A 297 -10.29 13.87 -18.96
N PHE A 298 -9.61 14.03 -17.81
CA PHE A 298 -8.21 14.40 -17.78
C PHE A 298 -7.30 13.30 -18.33
N ILE A 299 -7.54 12.03 -17.96
CA ILE A 299 -6.78 10.88 -18.47
C ILE A 299 -6.99 10.71 -19.98
N LEU A 300 -8.24 10.83 -20.45
CA LEU A 300 -8.56 10.81 -21.88
C LEU A 300 -7.85 11.95 -22.63
N TYR A 301 -7.82 13.16 -22.06
CA TYR A 301 -7.10 14.29 -22.61
C TYR A 301 -5.59 13.99 -22.73
N LEU A 302 -4.96 13.52 -21.66
CA LEU A 302 -3.53 13.19 -21.65
C LEU A 302 -3.18 12.11 -22.67
N ARG A 303 -3.98 11.03 -22.72
CA ARG A 303 -3.82 9.96 -23.72
C ARG A 303 -3.88 10.53 -25.13
N ASN A 304 -4.93 11.27 -25.46
CA ASN A 304 -5.11 11.80 -26.82
C ASN A 304 -4.02 12.80 -27.21
N LYS A 305 -3.50 13.58 -26.27
CA LYS A 305 -2.41 14.54 -26.53
C LYS A 305 -1.03 13.90 -26.67
N THR A 306 -0.84 12.66 -26.24
CA THR A 306 0.45 11.96 -26.24
C THR A 306 0.59 10.90 -27.32
N THR A 307 -0.51 10.26 -27.74
CA THR A 307 -0.47 9.17 -28.74
C THR A 307 -0.67 9.62 -30.20
N HIS A 308 -1.36 10.73 -30.46
CA HIS A 308 -1.80 11.12 -31.82
C HIS A 308 -1.02 12.28 -32.46
N LYS A 309 0.32 12.30 -32.34
CA LYS A 309 1.14 13.34 -32.99
C LYS A 309 2.30 12.78 -33.81
N GLU A 310 2.34 13.22 -35.07
CA GLU A 310 3.47 13.04 -36.00
C GLU A 310 4.51 14.14 -35.75
N GLY A 311 5.78 13.76 -35.54
CA GLY A 311 6.91 14.70 -35.36
C GLY A 311 7.85 14.37 -34.20
N PHE A 312 8.96 15.13 -34.11
CA PHE A 312 9.90 15.11 -32.99
C PHE A 312 9.23 15.64 -31.72
N LEU A 313 9.40 14.92 -30.60
CA LEU A 313 8.82 15.30 -29.31
C LEU A 313 9.54 16.51 -28.72
N SER A 314 8.83 17.63 -28.64
CA SER A 314 9.24 18.81 -27.88
C SER A 314 9.30 18.52 -26.36
N ASN A 315 9.98 19.38 -25.60
CA ASN A 315 9.99 19.30 -24.13
C ASN A 315 8.59 19.29 -23.51
N LEU A 316 7.65 20.01 -24.13
CA LEU A 316 6.25 20.06 -23.70
C LEU A 316 5.54 18.71 -23.91
N GLU A 317 5.85 18.01 -24.99
CA GLU A 317 5.24 16.71 -25.28
C GLU A 317 5.87 15.60 -24.44
N ARG A 318 7.18 15.68 -24.19
CA ARG A 318 7.83 14.85 -23.18
C ARG A 318 7.16 15.00 -21.82
N PHE A 319 6.92 16.23 -21.38
CA PHE A 319 6.24 16.49 -20.10
C PHE A 319 4.83 15.87 -20.07
N LYS A 320 4.06 15.99 -21.16
CA LYS A 320 2.74 15.36 -21.25
C LYS A 320 2.80 13.84 -21.20
N ALA A 321 3.78 13.23 -21.86
CA ALA A 321 3.97 11.78 -21.86
C ALA A 321 4.41 11.26 -20.48
N ASP A 322 5.34 11.95 -19.82
CA ASP A 322 5.74 11.65 -18.44
C ASP A 322 4.55 11.82 -17.46
N LEU A 323 3.77 12.89 -17.60
CA LEU A 323 2.57 13.12 -16.81
C LEU A 323 1.50 12.03 -17.05
N SER A 324 1.29 11.64 -18.32
CA SER A 324 0.38 10.55 -18.69
C SER A 324 0.76 9.25 -17.97
N LEU A 325 2.04 8.90 -17.96
CA LEU A 325 2.54 7.72 -17.26
C LEU A 325 2.34 7.81 -15.75
N LYS A 326 2.71 8.95 -15.14
CA LYS A 326 2.55 9.19 -13.70
C LYS A 326 1.10 9.13 -13.26
N MET A 327 0.18 9.66 -14.06
CA MET A 327 -1.25 9.68 -13.75
C MET A 327 -1.95 8.35 -14.05
N SER A 328 -1.40 7.52 -14.93
CA SER A 328 -1.98 6.22 -15.26
C SER A 328 -1.85 5.22 -14.11
N LEU A 329 -0.80 5.27 -13.29
CA LEU A 329 -0.66 4.35 -12.14
C LEU A 329 -1.77 4.59 -11.09
N PRO A 330 -2.00 5.83 -10.58
CA PRO A 330 -3.15 6.13 -9.73
C PRO A 330 -4.49 5.86 -10.40
N PHE A 331 -4.58 5.98 -11.73
CA PHE A 331 -5.80 5.63 -12.46
C PHE A 331 -6.09 4.13 -12.38
N LEU A 332 -5.08 3.29 -12.59
CA LEU A 332 -5.21 1.84 -12.43
C LEU A 332 -5.59 1.49 -10.98
N GLU A 333 -4.94 2.10 -9.98
CA GLU A 333 -5.31 1.92 -8.57
C GLU A 333 -6.77 2.30 -8.31
N PHE A 334 -7.18 3.48 -8.75
CA PHE A 334 -8.56 3.95 -8.58
C PHE A 334 -9.57 2.98 -9.18
N TYR A 335 -9.31 2.44 -10.38
CA TYR A 335 -10.21 1.49 -11.01
C TYR A 335 -10.18 0.09 -10.38
N LEU A 336 -9.00 -0.39 -9.97
CA LEU A 336 -8.84 -1.70 -9.34
C LEU A 336 -9.35 -1.75 -7.90
N ASP A 337 -9.14 -0.68 -7.13
CA ASP A 337 -9.37 -0.65 -5.68
C ASP A 337 -10.68 0.03 -5.28
N ILE A 338 -11.24 0.88 -6.14
CA ILE A 338 -12.46 1.64 -5.82
C ILE A 338 -13.59 1.27 -6.78
N ILE A 339 -13.37 1.40 -8.09
CA ILE A 339 -14.43 1.17 -9.08
C ILE A 339 -14.81 -0.32 -9.17
N TYR A 340 -13.83 -1.22 -9.29
CA TYR A 340 -14.10 -2.64 -9.40
C TYR A 340 -14.88 -3.21 -8.19
N PRO A 341 -14.49 -2.96 -6.93
CA PRO A 341 -15.28 -3.37 -5.78
C PRO A 341 -16.69 -2.78 -5.79
N SER A 342 -16.84 -1.49 -6.12
CA SER A 342 -18.16 -0.85 -6.22
C SER A 342 -19.07 -1.53 -7.27
N LEU A 343 -18.49 -2.04 -8.36
CA LEU A 343 -19.24 -2.80 -9.38
C LEU A 343 -19.60 -4.22 -8.92
N CYS A 344 -18.74 -4.87 -8.13
CA CYS A 344 -19.01 -6.18 -7.54
C CYS A 344 -20.16 -6.14 -6.53
N ASP A 345 -20.20 -5.11 -5.67
CA ASP A 345 -21.29 -4.92 -4.71
C ASP A 345 -22.66 -4.85 -5.42
N LYS A 346 -22.70 -4.26 -6.62
CA LYS A 346 -23.88 -4.24 -7.48
C LYS A 346 -24.27 -5.63 -8.00
N GLU A 347 -23.32 -6.46 -8.41
CA GLU A 347 -23.59 -7.84 -8.84
C GLU A 347 -24.05 -8.72 -7.69
N ALA A 348 -23.49 -8.54 -6.49
CA ALA A 348 -23.94 -9.23 -5.28
C ALA A 348 -25.39 -8.86 -4.95
N ASP A 349 -25.74 -7.56 -5.00
CA ASP A 349 -27.12 -7.10 -4.86
C ASP A 349 -28.03 -7.68 -5.97
N GLU A 350 -27.61 -7.72 -7.24
CA GLU A 350 -28.42 -8.25 -8.35
C GLU A 350 -28.57 -9.80 -8.34
N LEU A 351 -27.57 -10.55 -7.88
CA LEU A 351 -27.60 -12.01 -7.68
C LEU A 351 -28.41 -12.40 -6.43
N GLU A 352 -28.33 -11.60 -5.35
CA GLU A 352 -29.24 -11.73 -4.22
C GLU A 352 -30.67 -11.40 -4.64
N ILE A 353 -30.94 -10.37 -5.43
CA ILE A 353 -32.29 -10.04 -5.92
C ILE A 353 -32.92 -11.19 -6.73
N LYS A 354 -32.15 -11.98 -7.48
CA LYS A 354 -32.65 -13.16 -8.22
C LYS A 354 -32.89 -14.39 -7.33
N SER A 355 -32.20 -14.53 -6.20
CA SER A 355 -32.42 -15.62 -5.23
C SER A 355 -33.43 -15.26 -4.12
N PHE A 356 -33.67 -13.96 -3.91
CA PHE A 356 -34.57 -13.41 -2.89
C PHE A 356 -35.94 -12.96 -3.40
N ALA A 357 -36.39 -13.43 -4.56
CA ALA A 357 -37.81 -13.39 -4.94
C ALA A 357 -38.75 -14.11 -3.95
N ASN A 358 -38.23 -14.64 -2.83
CA ASN A 358 -39.00 -15.26 -1.76
C ASN A 358 -38.61 -14.88 -0.31
N ARG A 359 -37.85 -13.80 -0.06
CA ARG A 359 -37.73 -13.23 1.31
C ARG A 359 -37.12 -11.82 1.26
N ASN A 360 -37.84 -10.83 1.76
CA ASN A 360 -37.34 -9.46 1.89
C ASN A 360 -36.18 -9.40 2.90
N TYR A 361 -34.98 -9.05 2.45
CA TYR A 361 -33.98 -8.38 3.27
C TYR A 361 -33.39 -7.21 2.48
N LYS A 362 -33.45 -6.01 3.08
CA LYS A 362 -32.83 -4.77 2.59
C LYS A 362 -31.47 -4.64 3.25
N ILE A 363 -30.48 -4.18 2.50
CA ILE A 363 -29.22 -3.66 3.07
C ILE A 363 -29.45 -2.16 3.36
N ASP A 364 -29.26 -1.76 4.62
CA ASP A 364 -29.72 -0.48 5.14
C ASP A 364 -28.77 0.70 4.86
N LYS A 365 -29.21 1.55 3.94
CA LYS A 365 -28.85 2.98 3.99
C LYS A 365 -29.33 3.55 5.33
N PRO A 366 -28.54 4.37 6.04
CA PRO A 366 -28.99 5.02 7.26
C PRO A 366 -30.30 5.78 6.97
N LYS A 367 -31.40 5.30 7.55
CA LYS A 367 -32.70 5.93 7.39
C LYS A 367 -32.71 7.17 8.28
N SER A 368 -33.11 8.30 7.73
CA SER A 368 -33.27 9.52 8.53
C SER A 368 -34.40 9.28 9.54
N LEU A 369 -34.04 9.35 10.82
CA LEU A 369 -34.97 9.17 11.92
C LEU A 369 -35.76 10.47 12.07
N SER A 370 -37.08 10.40 11.88
CA SER A 370 -37.92 11.58 12.00
C SER A 370 -38.07 11.96 13.46
N CYS A 371 -38.00 13.27 13.74
CA CYS A 371 -38.26 13.81 15.08
C CYS A 371 -39.66 13.44 15.64
N SER A 372 -40.57 12.95 14.80
CA SER A 372 -41.90 12.46 15.19
C SER A 372 -41.88 11.07 15.87
N GLN A 373 -40.77 10.34 15.80
CA GLN A 373 -40.57 9.04 16.46
C GLN A 373 -39.90 9.17 17.85
N LEU A 374 -39.40 10.37 18.17
CA LEU A 374 -38.91 10.74 19.50
C LEU A 374 -40.10 10.87 20.46
N GLY A 375 -40.13 10.05 21.52
CA GLY A 375 -41.24 9.99 22.49
C GLY A 375 -42.03 8.67 22.49
N SER A 376 -41.65 7.70 21.66
CA SER A 376 -42.26 6.36 21.56
C SER A 376 -41.98 5.42 22.75
N GLY A 377 -41.44 5.92 23.86
CA GLY A 377 -41.08 5.13 25.06
C GLY A 377 -39.78 4.33 24.97
N ARG A 378 -39.09 4.35 23.82
CA ARG A 378 -37.76 3.75 23.64
C ARG A 378 -36.66 4.80 23.88
N ALA A 379 -35.68 4.46 24.71
CA ALA A 379 -34.52 5.33 24.95
C ALA A 379 -33.57 5.32 23.74
N ALA A 380 -33.16 6.51 23.31
CA ALA A 380 -32.13 6.70 22.27
C ALA A 380 -30.82 7.20 22.90
N TYR A 381 -29.74 7.12 22.13
CA TYR A 381 -28.46 7.76 22.41
C TYR A 381 -28.35 9.07 21.65
N TYR A 382 -27.72 10.05 22.28
CA TYR A 382 -27.57 11.41 21.76
C TYR A 382 -26.12 11.86 22.00
N GLY A 383 -25.47 12.35 20.94
CA GLY A 383 -24.23 13.10 21.03
C GLY A 383 -24.51 14.57 20.76
N LEU A 384 -24.02 15.46 21.62
CA LEU A 384 -23.99 16.90 21.39
C LEU A 384 -22.54 17.35 21.42
N ASP A 385 -22.18 18.19 20.47
CA ASP A 385 -20.81 18.67 20.25
C ASP A 385 -20.87 20.14 19.81
N GLY A 386 -20.00 20.97 20.40
CA GLY A 386 -19.86 22.38 20.09
C GLY A 386 -19.44 22.63 18.64
N ASP A 387 -20.03 23.64 18.01
CA ASP A 387 -19.65 24.02 16.66
C ASP A 387 -18.49 25.01 16.71
N ASP A 388 -17.40 24.67 16.00
CA ASP A 388 -16.24 25.55 15.79
C ASP A 388 -15.51 26.01 17.06
N THR A 389 -15.62 25.26 18.16
CA THR A 389 -14.93 25.56 19.43
C THR A 389 -13.41 25.64 19.24
N GLY A 390 -12.82 24.74 18.43
CA GLY A 390 -11.39 24.76 18.10
C GLY A 390 -10.98 26.01 17.33
N ARG A 391 -11.76 26.39 16.31
CA ARG A 391 -11.53 27.62 15.54
C ARG A 391 -11.66 28.88 16.42
N ALA A 392 -12.62 28.91 17.34
CA ALA A 392 -12.77 30.01 18.27
C ALA A 392 -11.55 30.16 19.20
N LEU A 393 -10.92 29.05 19.58
CA LEU A 393 -9.69 29.06 20.36
C LEU A 393 -8.49 29.54 19.51
N GLU A 394 -8.39 29.10 18.25
CA GLU A 394 -7.38 29.56 17.29
C GLU A 394 -7.50 31.07 17.01
N GLU A 395 -8.73 31.59 16.89
CA GLU A 395 -8.98 33.01 16.71
C GLU A 395 -8.49 33.81 17.93
N LEU A 396 -8.71 33.34 19.16
CA LEU A 396 -8.18 33.98 20.36
C LEU A 396 -6.65 33.97 20.40
N PHE A 397 -5.99 32.88 19.99
CA PHE A 397 -4.52 32.86 19.87
C PHE A 397 -3.99 33.89 18.89
N CYS A 398 -4.76 34.23 17.85
CA CYS A 398 -4.38 35.23 16.86
C CYS A 398 -4.75 36.66 17.26
N SER A 399 -5.85 36.85 18.01
CA SER A 399 -6.48 38.16 18.20
C SER A 399 -6.43 38.71 19.62
N SER A 400 -6.09 37.91 20.63
CA SER A 400 -6.03 38.34 22.03
C SER A 400 -4.66 38.06 22.66
N THR A 401 -4.19 39.00 23.48
CA THR A 401 -3.00 38.86 24.33
C THR A 401 -3.34 38.72 25.81
N ASP A 402 -4.63 38.69 26.17
CA ASP A 402 -5.09 38.62 27.56
C ASP A 402 -5.58 37.20 27.90
N GLU A 403 -4.91 36.56 28.86
CA GLU A 403 -5.26 35.22 29.33
C GLU A 403 -6.71 35.14 29.86
N ARG A 404 -7.30 36.26 30.28
CA ARG A 404 -8.68 36.32 30.78
C ARG A 404 -9.70 35.90 29.72
N ASP A 405 -9.46 36.19 28.44
CA ASP A 405 -10.38 35.84 27.36
C ASP A 405 -10.43 34.32 27.14
N PHE A 406 -9.28 33.64 27.27
CA PHE A 406 -9.20 32.17 27.21
C PHE A 406 -9.91 31.52 28.41
N ILE A 407 -9.72 32.10 29.60
CA ILE A 407 -10.39 31.65 30.83
C ILE A 407 -11.91 31.85 30.71
N GLU A 408 -12.37 32.97 30.16
CA GLU A 408 -13.78 33.27 29.97
C GLU A 408 -14.41 32.31 28.95
N LEU A 409 -13.76 32.08 27.81
CA LEU A 409 -14.23 31.11 26.81
C LEU A 409 -14.35 29.71 27.42
N SER A 410 -13.30 29.23 28.08
CA SER A 410 -13.30 27.90 28.70
C SER A 410 -14.39 27.76 29.77
N LYS A 411 -14.54 28.77 30.65
CA LYS A 411 -15.61 28.79 31.66
C LYS A 411 -17.00 28.83 31.03
N SER A 412 -17.20 29.58 29.94
CA SER A 412 -18.50 29.67 29.27
C SER A 412 -18.95 28.31 28.71
N VAL A 413 -18.03 27.57 28.07
CA VAL A 413 -18.27 26.21 27.54
C VAL A 413 -18.53 25.24 28.68
N GLN A 414 -17.69 25.23 29.72
CA GLN A 414 -17.90 24.36 30.89
C GLN A 414 -19.23 24.61 31.58
N ASN A 415 -19.63 25.87 31.73
CA ASN A 415 -20.91 26.23 32.34
C ASN A 415 -22.10 25.79 31.47
N ALA A 416 -21.99 25.96 30.15
CA ALA A 416 -23.00 25.50 29.21
C ALA A 416 -23.22 23.98 29.30
N ILE A 417 -22.15 23.19 29.24
CA ILE A 417 -22.22 21.73 29.32
C ILE A 417 -22.76 21.26 30.68
N LYS A 418 -22.33 21.88 31.80
CA LYS A 418 -22.89 21.58 33.13
C LYS A 418 -24.38 21.86 33.22
N GLU A 419 -24.86 22.94 32.61
CA GLU A 419 -26.27 23.32 32.63
C GLU A 419 -27.12 22.39 31.76
N ILE A 420 -26.61 21.99 30.59
CA ILE A 420 -27.24 20.98 29.73
C ILE A 420 -27.29 19.62 30.44
N SER A 421 -26.20 19.21 31.09
CA SER A 421 -26.15 17.99 31.90
C SER A 421 -27.18 17.97 33.01
N LYS A 422 -27.33 19.09 33.73
CA LYS A 422 -28.35 19.25 34.77
C LYS A 422 -29.75 19.13 34.17
N TYR A 423 -30.00 19.77 33.02
CA TYR A 423 -31.26 19.68 32.30
C TYR A 423 -31.59 18.23 31.89
N ILE A 424 -30.62 17.49 31.33
CA ILE A 424 -30.76 16.06 30.94
C ILE A 424 -31.11 15.19 32.15
N LYS A 425 -30.40 15.35 33.27
CA LYS A 425 -30.63 14.58 34.51
C LYS A 425 -32.01 14.88 35.11
N GLN A 426 -32.45 16.13 35.08
CA GLN A 426 -33.77 16.55 35.55
C GLN A 426 -34.89 16.01 34.65
N ALA A 427 -34.74 16.08 33.34
CA ALA A 427 -35.74 15.62 32.38
C ALA A 427 -35.96 14.09 32.43
N THR A 428 -34.95 13.33 32.88
CA THR A 428 -35.00 11.85 32.93
C THR A 428 -35.19 11.27 34.32
N ASN A 429 -35.11 12.08 35.39
CA ASN A 429 -35.07 11.65 36.78
C ASN A 429 -34.01 10.56 37.08
N GLN A 430 -32.94 10.51 36.28
CA GLN A 430 -31.91 9.49 36.37
C GLN A 430 -30.52 10.10 36.22
N ASN A 431 -29.65 9.86 37.21
CA ASN A 431 -28.25 10.33 37.16
C ASN A 431 -27.41 9.64 36.07
N GLN A 432 -27.81 8.43 35.64
CA GLN A 432 -27.12 7.62 34.63
C GLN A 432 -27.48 7.99 33.18
N SER A 433 -28.30 9.02 32.97
CA SER A 433 -28.69 9.48 31.64
C SER A 433 -27.55 10.18 30.91
N VAL A 434 -26.61 10.79 31.63
CA VAL A 434 -25.36 11.33 31.05
C VAL A 434 -24.29 10.25 31.15
N ILE A 435 -23.73 9.86 30.01
CA ILE A 435 -22.71 8.81 29.89
C ILE A 435 -21.31 9.42 29.99
N PHE A 436 -21.06 10.53 29.29
CA PHE A 436 -19.88 11.36 29.52
C PHE A 436 -20.17 12.82 29.19
N GLU A 437 -19.44 13.73 29.84
CA GLU A 437 -19.38 15.16 29.52
C GLU A 437 -17.93 15.64 29.69
N THR A 438 -17.34 16.16 28.63
CA THR A 438 -15.95 16.68 28.65
C THR A 438 -15.79 17.73 27.57
N GLY A 439 -15.11 18.83 27.88
CA GLY A 439 -14.94 19.92 26.92
C GLY A 439 -16.28 20.49 26.46
N ASP A 440 -16.51 20.51 25.16
CA ASP A 440 -17.77 20.87 24.48
C ASP A 440 -18.61 19.65 24.06
N ASP A 441 -18.20 18.43 24.41
CA ASP A 441 -18.88 17.19 24.08
C ASP A 441 -19.72 16.65 25.25
N ILE A 442 -20.91 16.15 24.94
CA ILE A 442 -21.75 15.39 25.87
C ILE A 442 -22.43 14.21 25.15
N LEU A 443 -22.33 13.03 25.77
CA LEU A 443 -23.04 11.83 25.35
C LEU A 443 -24.06 11.45 26.41
N PHE A 444 -25.31 11.27 26.00
CA PHE A 444 -26.40 10.96 26.91
C PHE A 444 -27.41 10.01 26.28
N LYS A 445 -28.24 9.38 27.13
CA LYS A 445 -29.32 8.47 26.76
C LYS A 445 -30.63 8.85 27.43
N GLY A 446 -31.74 8.65 26.75
CA GLY A 446 -33.07 8.91 27.31
C GLY A 446 -34.16 9.03 26.26
N CYS A 447 -35.35 9.45 26.69
CA CYS A 447 -36.48 9.74 25.81
C CYS A 447 -36.65 11.26 25.72
N PHE A 448 -35.94 11.90 24.78
CA PHE A 448 -36.00 13.34 24.59
C PHE A 448 -36.81 13.71 23.35
N SER A 449 -37.68 14.70 23.47
CA SER A 449 -38.39 15.27 22.34
C SER A 449 -37.50 16.22 21.55
N LYS A 450 -37.91 16.56 20.32
CA LYS A 450 -37.23 17.61 19.53
C LYS A 450 -37.14 18.94 20.29
N ILE A 451 -38.16 19.27 21.08
CA ILE A 451 -38.21 20.51 21.86
C ILE A 451 -37.12 20.50 22.93
N ASP A 452 -36.89 19.36 23.58
CA ASP A 452 -35.83 19.23 24.59
C ASP A 452 -34.45 19.43 23.96
N LEU A 453 -34.21 18.85 22.78
CA LEU A 453 -32.94 19.01 22.06
C LEU A 453 -32.73 20.47 21.60
N GLN A 454 -33.79 21.13 21.14
CA GLN A 454 -33.73 22.57 20.81
C GLN A 454 -33.49 23.44 22.05
N ASN A 455 -34.02 23.06 23.20
CA ASN A 455 -33.75 23.75 24.47
C ASN A 455 -32.28 23.58 24.88
N MET A 456 -31.68 22.41 24.67
CA MET A 456 -30.24 22.20 24.90
C MET A 456 -29.39 23.09 23.99
N GLN A 457 -29.74 23.21 22.70
CA GLN A 457 -29.06 24.16 21.80
C GLN A 457 -29.20 25.62 22.27
N LYS A 458 -30.39 26.02 22.76
CA LYS A 458 -30.61 27.36 23.33
C LYS A 458 -29.80 27.61 24.60
N ILE A 459 -29.69 26.62 25.49
CA ILE A 459 -28.86 26.72 26.70
C ILE A 459 -27.40 26.89 26.30
N TYR A 460 -26.90 26.08 25.35
CA TYR A 460 -25.54 26.19 24.84
C TYR A 460 -25.27 27.58 24.29
N HIS A 461 -26.16 28.07 23.42
CA HIS A 461 -26.05 29.37 22.79
C HIS A 461 -26.13 30.53 23.79
N GLY A 462 -27.07 30.49 24.72
CA GLY A 462 -27.22 31.55 25.72
C GLY A 462 -25.99 31.71 26.63
N LYS A 463 -25.22 30.63 26.83
CA LYS A 463 -24.03 30.63 27.70
C LYS A 463 -22.73 30.90 26.96
N THR A 464 -22.63 30.50 25.70
CA THR A 464 -21.37 30.56 24.92
C THR A 464 -21.40 31.57 23.77
N GLN A 465 -22.57 32.10 23.42
CA GLN A 465 -22.85 32.84 22.17
C GLN A 465 -22.49 32.05 20.90
N ARG A 466 -22.35 30.72 21.00
CA ARG A 466 -21.98 29.79 19.91
C ARG A 466 -23.07 28.76 19.69
N THR A 467 -22.95 27.93 18.66
CA THR A 467 -23.92 26.88 18.36
C THR A 467 -23.38 25.50 18.73
N CYS A 468 -24.26 24.52 18.81
CA CYS A 468 -23.89 23.13 18.94
C CYS A 468 -24.77 22.27 18.04
N SER A 469 -24.22 21.15 17.59
CA SER A 469 -24.92 20.17 16.77
C SER A 469 -25.25 18.93 17.60
N ILE A 470 -26.40 18.31 17.33
CA ILE A 470 -26.89 17.14 18.06
C ILE A 470 -27.20 16.01 17.08
N GLY A 471 -26.59 14.85 17.30
CA GLY A 471 -26.88 13.61 16.60
C GLY A 471 -27.58 12.60 17.50
N TYR A 472 -28.60 11.91 17.02
CA TYR A 472 -29.27 10.87 17.80
C TYR A 472 -29.59 9.60 17.01
N GLY A 473 -29.71 8.49 17.73
CA GLY A 473 -30.10 7.19 17.18
C GLY A 473 -30.24 6.11 18.25
N TRP A 474 -30.73 4.93 17.86
CA TRP A 474 -31.01 3.84 18.82
C TRP A 474 -29.76 3.12 19.34
N THR A 475 -28.63 3.27 18.65
CA THR A 475 -27.31 2.73 19.02
C THR A 475 -26.27 3.84 19.09
N LEU A 476 -25.17 3.62 19.82
CA LEU A 476 -24.05 4.58 19.88
C LEU A 476 -23.48 4.89 18.49
N GLN A 477 -23.38 3.87 17.62
CA GLN A 477 -22.92 4.03 16.23
C GLN A 477 -23.84 4.95 15.43
N SER A 478 -25.16 4.73 15.52
CA SER A 478 -26.14 5.59 14.84
C SER A 478 -26.11 7.03 15.35
N ALA A 479 -25.95 7.26 16.65
CA ALA A 479 -25.82 8.59 17.24
C ALA A 479 -24.53 9.30 16.78
N TYR A 480 -23.40 8.58 16.69
CA TYR A 480 -22.14 9.12 16.17
C TYR A 480 -22.26 9.55 14.71
N VAL A 481 -22.80 8.69 13.85
CA VAL A 481 -22.99 9.00 12.42
C VAL A 481 -23.96 10.16 12.24
N ALA A 482 -25.06 10.18 13.01
CA ALA A 482 -26.00 11.29 13.02
C ALA A 482 -25.32 12.61 13.40
N LEU A 483 -24.43 12.60 14.39
CA LEU A 483 -23.71 13.80 14.84
C LEU A 483 -22.74 14.32 13.76
N LYS A 484 -22.03 13.42 13.07
CA LYS A 484 -21.16 13.80 11.94
C LYS A 484 -21.97 14.42 10.79
N ILE A 485 -23.14 13.86 10.47
CA ILE A 485 -24.03 14.43 9.46
C ILE A 485 -24.56 15.80 9.90
N ALA A 486 -24.91 15.96 11.18
CA ALA A 486 -25.37 17.24 11.74
C ALA A 486 -24.28 18.33 11.63
N LYS A 487 -23.03 18.02 11.97
CA LYS A 487 -21.88 18.96 11.86
C LYS A 487 -21.44 19.22 10.42
N ALA A 488 -21.82 18.37 9.47
CA ALA A 488 -21.56 18.57 8.04
C ALA A 488 -22.61 19.47 7.35
N GLN A 489 -23.72 19.81 8.02
CA GLN A 489 -24.70 20.72 7.45
C GLN A 489 -24.13 22.15 7.31
N PRO A 490 -24.43 22.87 6.21
CA PRO A 490 -24.03 24.26 6.05
C PRO A 490 -24.53 25.13 7.22
N GLY A 491 -23.60 25.79 7.92
CA GLY A 491 -23.91 26.61 9.10
C GLY A 491 -24.08 25.84 10.42
N LYS A 492 -23.91 24.50 10.40
CA LYS A 492 -24.01 23.60 11.55
C LYS A 492 -25.30 23.84 12.35
N ASN A 493 -25.24 23.88 13.68
CA ASN A 493 -26.39 24.11 14.57
C ASN A 493 -27.57 23.18 14.27
N PHE A 494 -27.29 21.93 13.92
CA PHE A 494 -28.29 21.03 13.36
C PHE A 494 -28.61 19.87 14.31
N ILE A 495 -29.86 19.40 14.29
CA ILE A 495 -30.29 18.21 15.00
C ILE A 495 -30.63 17.13 13.98
N TYR A 496 -29.89 16.02 13.98
CA TYR A 496 -30.07 14.96 13.00
C TYR A 496 -30.25 13.60 13.68
N GLY A 497 -31.15 12.78 13.12
CA GLY A 497 -31.45 11.44 13.60
C GLY A 497 -31.11 10.39 12.55
N VAL A 498 -30.47 9.30 12.96
CA VAL A 498 -30.18 8.15 12.09
C VAL A 498 -30.68 6.87 12.74
N GLU A 499 -31.38 6.05 11.95
CA GLU A 499 -31.64 4.64 12.26
C GLU A 499 -30.74 3.79 11.37
N MET A 500 -29.98 2.90 12.00
CA MET A 500 -29.26 1.81 11.35
C MET A 500 -29.92 0.52 11.85
N GLU A 501 -30.36 -0.36 10.94
CA GLU A 501 -30.96 -1.66 11.31
C GLU A 501 -29.92 -2.60 11.92
#